data_AF-A0A3D4ENC8-F1
#
_entry.id   AF-A0A3D4ENC8-F1
#
_cell.length_a   1.000
_cell.length_b   1.000
_cell.length_c   1.000
_cell.angle_alpha   90.00
_cell.angle_beta   90.00
_cell.angle_gamma   90.00
#
_symmetry.space_group_name_H-M   'P 1'
#
loop_
_entity.id
_entity.type
_entity.pdbx_description
1 polymer ?
#
loop_
_entity_poly.entity_id
_entity_poly.type
_entity_poly.pdbx_seq_one_letter_code
_entity_poly.pdbx_strand_id
1 'polypeptide(L)'
;MKLIVNNELLDIFKDLLNRNLTLTEWSEIESCDEFQTDNFCGGFDATEMEFCFSYYDKNKTEYWFQKSLNDLKDIANGKMTEFQIRLAE
;
A
#
# COMPACT_ATOMS: atom_id res chain seq x y z
N MET A 1 8.87 12.49 -1.21
CA MET A 1 7.96 13.09 -0.20
C MET A 1 7.90 12.16 0.99
N LYS A 2 7.72 12.69 2.20
CA LYS A 2 7.53 11.86 3.39
C LYS A 2 6.03 11.65 3.62
N LEU A 3 5.58 10.40 3.61
CA LEU A 3 4.21 10.03 3.95
C LEU A 3 4.14 9.68 5.43
N ILE A 4 3.18 10.28 6.13
CA ILE A 4 2.83 9.89 7.49
C ILE A 4 1.71 8.87 7.37
N VAL A 5 1.85 7.75 8.07
CA VAL A 5 0.83 6.70 8.12
C VAL A 5 -0.41 7.26 8.82
N ASN A 6 -1.49 7.43 8.07
CA ASN A 6 -2.79 7.90 8.57
C ASN A 6 -3.76 6.73 8.74
N ASN A 7 -4.96 7.01 9.27
CA ASN A 7 -5.97 5.97 9.48
C ASN A 7 -6.45 5.35 8.16
N GLU A 8 -6.57 6.14 7.09
CA GLU A 8 -6.98 5.66 5.77
C GLU A 8 -6.05 4.55 5.26
N LEU A 9 -4.73 4.79 5.30
CA LEU A 9 -3.74 3.79 4.92
C LEU A 9 -3.73 2.58 5.87
N LEU A 10 -3.88 2.81 7.18
CA LEU A 10 -3.94 1.73 8.16
C LEU A 10 -5.15 0.82 7.95
N ASP A 11 -6.29 1.37 7.56
CA ASP A 11 -7.51 0.60 7.35
C ASP A 11 -7.37 -0.29 6.11
N ILE A 12 -6.77 0.21 5.02
CA ILE A 12 -6.39 -0.61 3.85
C ILE A 12 -5.48 -1.76 4.27
N PHE A 13 -4.41 -1.47 5.02
CA PHE A 13 -3.44 -2.50 5.39
C PHE A 13 -4.01 -3.52 6.37
N LYS A 14 -4.91 -3.11 7.26
CA LYS A 14 -5.62 -4.05 8.13
C LYS A 14 -6.54 -4.96 7.34
N ASP A 15 -7.29 -4.43 6.37
CA ASP A 15 -8.17 -5.23 5.52
C ASP A 15 -7.37 -6.29 4.73
N LEU A 16 -6.28 -5.85 4.10
CA LEU A 16 -5.32 -6.72 3.42
C LEU A 16 -4.78 -7.81 4.34
N LEU A 17 -4.31 -7.46 5.54
CA LEU A 17 -3.75 -8.42 6.49
C LEU A 17 -4.80 -9.37 7.07
N ASN A 18 -6.05 -8.93 7.23
CA ASN A 18 -7.15 -9.75 7.74
C ASN A 18 -7.53 -10.89 6.79
N ARG A 19 -7.23 -10.77 5.49
CA ARG A 19 -7.42 -11.84 4.51
C ARG A 19 -6.47 -13.02 4.75
N ASN A 20 -5.37 -12.80 5.47
CA ASN A 20 -4.41 -13.83 5.87
C ASN A 20 -3.89 -14.68 4.69
N LEU A 21 -3.66 -14.03 3.55
CA LEU A 21 -3.15 -14.67 2.33
C LEU A 21 -1.62 -14.63 2.28
N THR A 22 -1.04 -15.67 1.72
CA THR A 22 0.37 -15.75 1.35
C THR A 22 0.65 -14.94 0.07
N LEU A 23 1.93 -14.65 -0.20
CA LEU A 23 2.32 -13.96 -1.44
C LEU A 23 1.92 -14.75 -2.71
N THR A 24 1.93 -16.09 -2.64
CA THR A 24 1.48 -16.93 -3.76
C THR A 24 -0.02 -16.77 -4.00
N GLU A 25 -0.84 -16.79 -2.95
CA GLU A 25 -2.29 -16.57 -3.09
C GLU A 25 -2.61 -15.14 -3.57
N TRP A 26 -1.86 -14.13 -3.11
CA TRP A 26 -1.96 -12.78 -3.64
C TRP A 26 -1.61 -12.70 -5.14
N SER A 27 -0.57 -13.42 -5.56
CA SER A 27 -0.17 -13.52 -6.97
C SER A 27 -1.22 -14.21 -7.84
N GLU A 28 -2.06 -15.08 -7.29
CA GLU A 28 -3.16 -15.71 -8.04
C GLU A 28 -4.35 -14.76 -8.23
N ILE A 29 -4.51 -13.78 -7.34
CA ILE A 29 -5.57 -12.78 -7.40
C ILE A 29 -5.17 -11.62 -8.31
N GLU A 30 -3.91 -11.14 -8.19
CA GLU A 30 -3.29 -10.04 -8.95
C GLU A 30 -4.24 -8.91 -9.34
N SER A 31 -4.17 -7.81 -8.59
CA SER A 31 -4.92 -6.59 -8.93
C SER A 31 -4.17 -5.40 -8.37
N CYS A 32 -3.60 -4.59 -9.26
CA CYS A 32 -2.84 -3.40 -8.89
C CYS A 32 -3.72 -2.22 -8.44
N ASP A 33 -5.05 -2.36 -8.49
CA ASP A 33 -6.02 -1.31 -8.17
C ASP A 33 -7.18 -1.81 -7.30
N GLU A 34 -7.01 -2.93 -6.60
CA GLU A 34 -8.04 -3.56 -5.75
C GLU A 34 -8.53 -2.64 -4.62
N PHE A 35 -7.63 -1.85 -4.04
CA PHE A 35 -7.90 -0.96 -2.92
C PHE A 35 -7.94 0.48 -3.40
N GLN A 36 -9.13 1.09 -3.35
CA GLN A 36 -9.35 2.47 -3.78
C GLN A 36 -10.09 3.25 -2.69
N THR A 37 -9.47 4.32 -2.20
CA THR A 37 -10.03 5.26 -1.23
C THR A 37 -9.88 6.70 -1.72
N ASP A 38 -10.15 7.69 -0.87
CA ASP A 38 -10.12 9.11 -1.27
C ASP A 38 -8.74 9.56 -1.76
N ASN A 39 -7.67 9.05 -1.13
CA ASN A 39 -6.30 9.47 -1.41
C ASN A 39 -5.37 8.31 -1.80
N PHE A 40 -5.82 7.05 -1.77
CA PHE A 40 -4.99 5.91 -2.14
C PHE A 40 -5.66 5.05 -3.21
N CYS A 41 -4.84 4.54 -4.12
CA CYS A 41 -5.21 3.50 -5.08
C CYS A 41 -4.06 2.50 -5.15
N GLY A 42 -4.33 1.21 -5.08
CA GLY A 42 -3.27 0.22 -5.20
C GLY A 42 -3.71 -1.20 -4.96
N GLY A 43 -2.74 -2.10 -5.00
CA GLY A 43 -2.96 -3.52 -4.74
C GLY A 43 -1.70 -4.34 -5.01
N PHE A 44 -1.86 -5.62 -5.29
CA PHE A 44 -0.72 -6.54 -5.43
C PHE A 44 -0.28 -6.68 -6.88
N ASP A 45 1.01 -6.43 -7.13
CA ASP A 45 1.66 -6.66 -8.42
C ASP A 45 2.40 -8.00 -8.37
N ALA A 46 1.94 -8.98 -9.13
CA ALA A 46 2.54 -10.32 -9.18
C ALA A 46 3.90 -10.38 -9.92
N THR A 47 4.22 -9.38 -10.74
CA THR A 47 5.51 -9.28 -11.41
C THR A 47 6.59 -8.85 -10.42
N GLU A 48 6.27 -7.88 -9.58
CA GLU A 48 7.19 -7.35 -8.57
C GLU A 48 7.12 -8.10 -7.23
N MET A 49 6.05 -8.87 -6.99
CA MET A 49 5.75 -9.56 -5.73
C MET A 49 5.61 -8.59 -4.54
N GLU A 50 5.08 -7.41 -4.82
CA GLU A 50 5.01 -6.27 -3.91
C GLU A 50 3.62 -5.63 -3.97
N PHE A 51 3.24 -4.95 -2.88
CA PHE A 51 2.05 -4.11 -2.92
C PHE A 51 2.40 -2.70 -3.42
N CYS A 52 1.84 -2.34 -4.56
CA CYS A 52 2.06 -1.06 -5.23
C CYS A 52 0.89 -0.12 -4.94
N PHE A 53 1.20 1.09 -4.49
CA PHE A 53 0.20 2.11 -4.19
C PHE A 53 0.56 3.48 -4.74
N SER A 54 -0.44 4.12 -5.30
CA SER A 54 -0.52 5.56 -5.53
C SER A 54 -1.11 6.27 -4.32
N TYR A 55 -0.52 7.40 -3.96
CA TYR A 55 -1.04 8.37 -3.01
C TYR A 55 -1.24 9.72 -3.70
N TYR A 56 -2.43 10.29 -3.55
CA TYR A 56 -2.78 11.59 -4.08
C TYR A 56 -2.80 12.62 -2.96
N ASP A 57 -1.91 13.61 -3.04
CA ASP A 57 -1.90 14.69 -2.05
C ASP A 57 -3.09 15.65 -2.24
N LYS A 58 -3.16 16.67 -1.38
CA LYS A 58 -4.20 17.72 -1.44
C LYS A 58 -4.26 18.47 -2.78
N ASN A 59 -3.18 18.49 -3.55
CA ASN A 59 -3.09 19.12 -4.86
C ASN A 59 -3.34 18.11 -6.00
N LYS A 60 -3.75 16.88 -5.66
CA LYS A 60 -3.88 15.75 -6.59
C LYS A 60 -2.57 15.40 -7.30
N THR A 61 -1.44 15.73 -6.70
CA THR A 61 -0.14 15.25 -7.13
C THR A 61 -0.02 13.79 -6.73
N GLU A 62 0.31 12.94 -7.70
CA GLU A 62 0.46 11.51 -7.48
C GLU A 62 1.88 11.17 -7.03
N TYR A 63 1.95 10.30 -6.03
CA TYR A 63 3.18 9.74 -5.51
C TYR A 63 3.05 8.22 -5.43
N TRP A 64 4.13 7.51 -5.70
CA TRP A 64 4.17 6.05 -5.66
C TRP A 64 5.01 5.53 -4.50
N PHE A 65 4.59 4.38 -3.98
CA PHE A 65 5.38 3.57 -3.07
C PHE A 65 5.04 2.08 -3.21
N GLN A 66 6.00 1.26 -2.79
CA GLN A 66 5.89 -0.20 -2.77
C GLN A 66 6.19 -0.71 -1.38
N LYS A 67 5.46 -1.75 -0.96
CA LYS A 67 5.57 -2.35 0.36
C LYS A 67 5.43 -3.86 0.31
N SER A 68 6.39 -4.53 0.96
CA SER A 68 6.33 -5.97 1.14
C SER A 68 5.24 -6.34 2.14
N LEU A 69 4.77 -7.59 2.13
CA LEU A 69 3.83 -8.07 3.15
C LEU A 69 4.37 -7.88 4.59
N ASN A 70 5.70 -7.92 4.78
CA ASN A 70 6.31 -7.66 6.08
C ASN A 70 6.29 -6.17 6.44
N ASP A 71 6.55 -5.29 5.48
CA ASP A 71 6.42 -3.85 5.70
C ASP A 71 4.99 -3.47 6.09
N LEU A 72 3.98 -4.06 5.45
CA LEU A 72 2.57 -3.86 5.81
C LEU A 72 2.31 -4.25 7.27
N LYS A 73 2.86 -5.38 7.71
CA LYS A 73 2.76 -5.82 9.13
C LYS A 73 3.45 -4.84 10.07
N ASP A 74 4.64 -4.35 9.72
CA ASP A 74 5.37 -3.41 10.56
C ASP A 74 4.66 -2.06 10.65
N ILE A 75 4.04 -1.60 9.56
CA ILE A 75 3.21 -0.37 9.54
C ILE A 75 1.94 -0.58 10.36
N ALA A 76 1.20 -1.66 10.15
CA ALA A 76 -0.04 -1.95 10.88
C ALA A 76 0.17 -2.12 12.39
N ASN A 77 1.35 -2.61 12.80
CA ASN A 77 1.74 -2.73 14.21
C ASN A 77 2.40 -1.45 14.78
N GLY A 78 2.47 -0.36 14.01
CA GLY A 78 3.02 0.92 14.46
C GLY A 78 4.54 0.97 14.62
N LYS A 79 5.28 -0.01 14.10
CA LYS A 79 6.75 0.02 14.08
C LYS A 79 7.30 0.98 13.03
N MET A 80 6.54 1.23 11.96
CA MET A 80 6.83 2.22 10.93
C MET A 80 5.65 3.18 10.83
N THR A 81 5.85 4.42 11.25
CA THR A 81 4.80 5.46 11.27
C THR A 81 4.93 6.45 10.12
N GLU A 82 6.01 6.37 9.36
CA GLU A 82 6.32 7.26 8.25
C GLU A 82 7.39 6.64 7.34
N PHE A 83 7.33 6.97 6.05
CA PHE A 83 8.32 6.52 5.07
C PHE A 83 8.41 7.47 3.87
N GLN A 84 9.45 7.31 3.06
CA GLN A 84 9.62 8.09 1.82
C GLN A 84 8.81 7.46 0.69
N ILE A 85 8.14 8.31 -0.07
CA ILE A 85 7.41 7.99 -1.30
C ILE A 85 7.98 8.85 -2.44
N ARG A 86 7.93 8.35 -3.67
CA ARG A 86 8.47 9.04 -4.85
C ARG A 86 7.36 9.73 -5.64
N LEU A 87 7.69 10.79 -6.37
CA LEU A 87 6.76 11.39 -7.33
C LEU A 87 6.48 10.35 -8.43
N ALA A 88 5.23 10.23 -8.87
CA ALA A 88 4.89 9.44 -10.05
C ALA A 88 5.43 10.14 -11.30
N GLU A 89 5.96 9.38 -12.27
CA GLU A 89 6.54 9.90 -13.51
C GLU A 89 5.51 10.05 -14.64
#